data_AF-A0A1B9EMY7-F1
#
_entry.id   AF-A0A1B9EMY7-F1
#
_cell.length_a   1.000
_cell.length_b   1.000
_cell.length_c   1.000
_cell.angle_alpha   90.00
_cell.angle_beta   90.00
_cell.angle_gamma   90.00
#
_symmetry.space_group_name_H-M   'P 1'
#
loop_
_entity.id
_entity.type
_entity.pdbx_description
1 polymer ?
#
loop_
_entity_poly.entity_id
_entity_poly.type
_entity_poly.pdbx_seq_one_letter_code
_entity_poly.pdbx_strand_id
1 'polypeptide(L)'
;MPDVFDRIEWKVRDVFGEGPVCVHVGNVEECEIKRHPTYPKFRAEAISSGVRSAASSRLWESLIAMGRLSDLEGDDTWRLVILDCIVPCFRTTSTRISRDFRVDREELRSAMVATALEVWADTAAGVPPRHVRDRMVKAAFDVAWQLGNSSPSEYPTDDVEIYDGPDISGPRTSLKAASVIDLNFMRDADFVEQIRGERFGALFERLGHFDAVRFFHEEIRAGRRLGSVSKSKASGLHRYWISNPNHYYYASDLYPSYIGLREAASVMGIAESAARRLISAGQFPFPVARAGRSYRVSVRALMHFKDIPDAIVYIDDVENGALHARDDAA
;
A
#
# COMPACT_ATOMS: atom_id res chain seq x y z
N MET A 1 17.79 -0.30 25.62
CA MET A 1 17.77 -0.18 24.15
C MET A 1 16.43 0.42 23.73
N PRO A 2 16.29 1.02 22.54
CA PRO A 2 14.98 1.41 22.03
C PRO A 2 14.16 0.16 21.73
N ASP A 3 12.95 0.12 22.28
CA ASP A 3 12.03 -1.00 22.09
C ASP A 3 11.18 -0.83 20.81
N VAL A 4 10.27 -1.77 20.57
CA VAL A 4 9.38 -1.73 19.40
C VAL A 4 8.50 -0.47 19.35
N PHE A 5 8.08 0.07 20.49
CA PHE A 5 7.27 1.29 20.52
C PHE A 5 8.09 2.51 20.11
N ASP A 6 9.33 2.62 20.61
CA ASP A 6 10.24 3.70 20.25
C ASP A 6 10.59 3.65 18.75
N ARG A 7 10.80 2.44 18.20
CA ARG A 7 11.07 2.24 16.76
C ARG A 7 9.88 2.66 15.88
N ILE A 8 8.65 2.35 16.27
CA ILE A 8 7.44 2.79 15.56
C ILE A 8 7.37 4.31 15.55
N GLU A 9 7.50 4.95 16.72
CA GLU A 9 7.43 6.41 16.84
C GLU A 9 8.51 7.11 16.00
N TRP A 10 9.74 6.59 16.01
CA TRP A 10 10.83 7.13 15.20
C TRP A 10 10.59 6.99 13.70
N LYS A 11 10.14 5.82 13.23
CA LYS A 11 9.86 5.60 11.80
C LYS A 11 8.77 6.55 11.30
N VAL A 12 7.70 6.76 12.08
CA VAL A 12 6.64 7.69 11.68
C VAL A 12 7.10 9.14 11.69
N ARG A 13 7.93 9.54 12.66
CA ARG A 13 8.53 10.87 12.70
C ARG A 13 9.47 11.12 11.53
N ASP A 14 10.23 10.13 11.10
CA ASP A 14 11.13 10.22 9.94
C ASP A 14 10.34 10.46 8.64
N VAL A 15 9.19 9.78 8.49
CA VAL A 15 8.33 9.92 7.31
C VAL A 15 7.64 11.29 7.24
N PHE A 16 7.03 11.75 8.34
CA PHE A 16 6.16 12.93 8.30
C PHE A 16 6.78 14.21 8.88
N GLY A 17 7.77 14.11 9.76
CA GLY A 17 8.37 15.25 10.46
C GLY A 17 7.31 16.21 11.05
N GLU A 18 7.45 17.49 10.72
CA GLU A 18 6.48 18.55 11.04
C GLU A 18 5.51 18.86 9.87
N GLY A 19 5.56 18.05 8.81
CA GLY A 19 4.77 18.24 7.60
C GLY A 19 3.27 18.04 7.81
N PRO A 20 2.43 18.57 6.90
CA PRO A 20 0.99 18.32 6.90
C PRO A 20 0.70 16.85 6.55
N VAL A 21 -0.36 16.30 7.15
CA VAL A 21 -0.78 14.91 6.96
C VAL A 21 -2.23 14.83 6.51
N CYS A 22 -2.53 13.92 5.58
CA CYS A 22 -3.87 13.75 5.01
C CYS A 22 -4.40 12.32 5.16
N VAL A 23 -5.29 12.10 6.13
CA VAL A 23 -5.97 10.81 6.34
C VAL A 23 -7.09 10.51 5.34
N HIS A 24 -7.18 11.26 4.23
CA HIS A 24 -8.23 11.06 3.23
C HIS A 24 -7.72 10.43 1.94
N VAL A 25 -6.48 10.74 1.58
CA VAL A 25 -5.83 10.33 0.33
C VAL A 25 -4.33 10.10 0.51
N GLY A 26 -3.79 10.18 1.73
CA GLY A 26 -2.35 10.03 1.99
C GLY A 26 -1.56 11.30 1.63
N ASN A 27 -1.59 11.67 0.36
CA ASN A 27 -0.93 12.85 -0.18
C ASN A 27 -1.77 14.12 0.01
N VAL A 28 -1.19 15.14 0.64
CA VAL A 28 -1.86 16.43 0.87
C VAL A 28 -2.19 17.14 -0.44
N GLU A 29 -1.38 16.99 -1.47
CA GLU A 29 -1.55 17.65 -2.77
C GLU A 29 -2.76 17.09 -3.55
N GLU A 30 -3.13 15.83 -3.29
CA GLU A 30 -4.27 15.15 -3.91
C GLU A 30 -5.59 15.42 -3.17
N CYS A 31 -5.53 16.12 -2.03
CA CYS A 31 -6.71 16.38 -1.23
C CYS A 31 -7.32 17.75 -1.54
N GLU A 32 -8.61 17.76 -1.89
CA GLU A 32 -9.37 18.99 -2.11
C GLU A 32 -9.66 19.78 -0.80
N ILE A 33 -9.29 19.23 0.36
CA ILE A 33 -9.53 19.90 1.64
C ILE A 33 -8.44 20.93 1.89
N LYS A 34 -8.83 22.19 2.04
CA LYS A 34 -7.89 23.33 2.13
C LYS A 34 -6.96 23.35 3.36
N ARG A 35 -7.20 22.52 4.38
CA ARG A 35 -6.46 22.56 5.64
C ARG A 35 -6.12 21.16 6.13
N HIS A 36 -4.83 20.92 6.26
CA HIS A 36 -4.26 19.68 6.77
C HIS A 36 -3.51 19.95 8.09
N PRO A 37 -3.76 19.16 9.15
CA PRO A 37 -3.00 19.28 10.38
C PRO A 37 -1.56 18.78 10.19
N THR A 38 -0.63 19.27 11.00
CA THR A 38 0.70 18.66 11.13
C THR A 38 0.57 17.30 11.83
N TYR A 39 1.55 16.41 11.61
CA TYR A 39 1.51 15.09 12.25
C TYR A 39 1.34 15.13 13.78
N PRO A 40 2.05 15.99 14.55
CA PRO A 40 1.86 16.06 16.00
C PRO A 40 0.43 16.44 16.41
N LYS A 41 -0.20 17.38 15.69
CA LYS A 41 -1.60 17.79 15.95
C LYS A 41 -2.57 16.66 15.62
N PHE A 42 -2.37 16.03 14.47
CA PHE A 42 -3.15 14.87 14.03
C PHE A 42 -3.08 13.72 15.04
N ARG A 43 -1.87 13.37 15.48
CA ARG A 43 -1.63 12.31 16.47
C ARG A 43 -2.33 12.59 17.80
N ALA A 44 -2.24 13.81 18.31
CA ALA A 44 -2.93 14.21 19.53
C ALA A 44 -4.46 14.08 19.40
N GLU A 45 -5.02 14.48 18.25
CA GLU A 45 -6.44 14.33 17.94
C GLU A 45 -6.86 12.85 17.84
N ALA A 46 -6.07 12.01 17.16
CA ALA A 46 -6.32 10.58 17.02
C ALA A 46 -6.31 9.86 18.38
N ILE A 47 -5.31 10.15 19.23
CA ILE A 47 -5.22 9.60 20.59
C ILE A 47 -6.46 10.02 21.40
N SER A 48 -6.78 11.31 21.46
CA SER A 48 -7.92 11.82 22.25
C SER A 48 -9.26 11.24 21.77
N SER A 49 -9.44 11.10 20.46
CA SER A 49 -10.63 10.51 19.86
C SER A 49 -10.74 8.99 20.11
N GLY A 50 -9.61 8.30 20.31
CA GLY A 50 -9.56 6.87 20.61
C GLY A 50 -9.91 6.52 22.06
N VAL A 51 -9.87 7.48 22.98
CA VAL A 51 -10.20 7.27 24.41
C VAL A 51 -11.70 7.02 24.63
N ARG A 52 -12.58 7.60 23.80
CA ARG A 52 -14.05 7.55 23.99
C ARG A 52 -14.76 6.43 23.20
N SER A 53 -14.02 5.44 22.70
CA SER A 53 -14.41 4.39 21.72
C SER A 53 -14.24 4.82 20.25
N ALA A 54 -13.36 4.10 19.54
CA ALA A 54 -13.06 4.35 18.13
C ALA A 54 -14.24 4.07 17.19
N ALA A 55 -15.20 3.23 17.61
CA ALA A 55 -16.40 2.93 16.82
C ALA A 55 -17.27 4.16 16.52
N SER A 56 -17.15 5.21 17.33
CA SER A 56 -17.83 6.49 17.15
C SER A 56 -16.96 7.57 16.48
N SER A 57 -15.66 7.31 16.34
CA SER A 57 -14.70 8.28 15.84
C SER A 57 -14.55 8.17 14.33
N ARG A 58 -14.99 9.23 13.63
CA ARG A 58 -14.78 9.39 12.19
C ARG A 58 -13.30 9.43 11.81
N LEU A 59 -12.46 9.99 12.67
CA LEU A 59 -11.02 10.06 12.45
C LEU A 59 -10.41 8.66 12.42
N TRP A 60 -10.79 7.79 13.37
CA TRP A 60 -10.35 6.40 13.39
C TRP A 60 -10.89 5.61 12.20
N GLU A 61 -12.16 5.82 11.82
CA GLU A 61 -12.71 5.21 10.60
C GLU A 61 -11.88 5.56 9.36
N SER A 62 -11.52 6.84 9.18
CA SER A 62 -10.66 7.28 8.08
C SER A 62 -9.23 6.75 8.19
N LEU A 63 -8.61 6.72 9.39
CA LEU A 63 -7.28 6.14 9.60
C LEU A 63 -7.24 4.69 9.15
N ILE A 64 -8.18 3.88 9.61
CA ILE A 64 -8.23 2.46 9.31
C ILE A 64 -8.50 2.24 7.82
N ALA A 65 -9.40 3.03 7.21
CA ALA A 65 -9.63 2.97 5.78
C ALA A 65 -8.36 3.29 4.99
N MET A 66 -7.64 4.36 5.35
CA MET A 66 -6.36 4.71 4.72
C MET A 66 -5.30 3.64 4.91
N GLY A 67 -5.14 3.09 6.11
CA GLY A 67 -4.20 2.00 6.35
C GLY A 67 -4.47 0.81 5.44
N ARG A 68 -5.74 0.45 5.24
CA ARG A 68 -6.10 -0.65 4.31
C ARG A 68 -5.84 -0.30 2.85
N LEU A 69 -6.06 0.95 2.46
CA LEU A 69 -5.77 1.42 1.10
C LEU A 69 -4.27 1.41 0.82
N SER A 70 -3.47 1.89 1.76
CA SER A 70 -2.01 1.87 1.65
C SER A 70 -1.45 0.44 1.65
N ASP A 71 -2.01 -0.47 2.45
CA ASP A 71 -1.62 -1.88 2.42
C ASP A 71 -1.89 -2.52 1.05
N LEU A 72 -3.01 -2.17 0.37
CA LEU A 72 -3.28 -2.60 -1.01
C LEU A 72 -2.29 -2.00 -2.01
N GLU A 73 -1.74 -0.83 -1.71
CA GLU A 73 -0.73 -0.16 -2.52
C GLU A 73 0.70 -0.67 -2.21
N GLY A 74 0.87 -1.56 -1.23
CA GLY A 74 2.17 -2.06 -0.78
C GLY A 74 2.92 -1.06 0.11
N ASP A 75 2.23 -0.07 0.66
CA ASP A 75 2.75 0.98 1.53
C ASP A 75 2.30 0.75 3.00
N ASP A 76 3.24 0.45 3.89
CA ASP A 76 2.97 0.20 5.31
C ASP A 76 2.89 1.48 6.16
N THR A 77 3.05 2.66 5.56
CA THR A 77 3.15 3.95 6.25
C THR A 77 1.95 4.22 7.14
N TRP A 78 0.74 4.08 6.60
CA TRP A 78 -0.48 4.36 7.37
C TRP A 78 -0.78 3.32 8.45
N ARG A 79 -0.35 2.07 8.24
CA ARG A 79 -0.38 1.03 9.28
C ARG A 79 0.54 1.38 10.45
N LEU A 80 1.72 1.95 10.18
CA LEU A 80 2.63 2.46 11.22
C LEU A 80 2.04 3.66 11.96
N VAL A 81 1.37 4.59 11.25
CA VAL A 81 0.66 5.72 11.86
C VAL A 81 -0.44 5.23 12.82
N ILE A 82 -1.22 4.21 12.41
CA ILE A 82 -2.24 3.58 13.25
C ILE A 82 -1.60 3.02 14.52
N LEU A 83 -0.50 2.28 14.39
CA LEU A 83 0.22 1.73 15.54
C LEU A 83 0.74 2.84 16.47
N ASP A 84 1.39 3.89 15.94
CA ASP A 84 1.89 5.01 16.75
C ASP A 84 0.74 5.71 17.53
N CYS A 85 -0.44 5.81 16.94
CA CYS A 85 -1.62 6.36 17.61
C CYS A 85 -2.18 5.43 18.72
N ILE A 86 -1.89 4.12 18.69
CA ILE A 86 -2.32 3.14 19.69
C ILE A 86 -1.25 2.91 20.78
N VAL A 87 0.04 3.06 20.43
CA VAL A 87 1.20 2.84 21.32
C VAL A 87 1.05 3.48 22.71
N PRO A 88 0.51 4.70 22.89
CA PRO A 88 0.30 5.26 24.22
C PRO A 88 -0.58 4.38 25.12
N CYS A 89 -1.63 3.76 24.58
CA CYS A 89 -2.49 2.82 25.31
C CYS A 89 -1.71 1.56 25.69
N PHE A 90 -0.86 1.06 24.80
CA PHE A 90 -0.05 -0.12 25.05
C PHE A 90 1.02 0.14 26.10
N ARG A 91 1.68 1.30 26.05
CA ARG A 91 2.75 1.70 26.98
C ARG A 91 2.26 1.75 28.43
N THR A 92 1.07 2.29 28.68
CA THR A 92 0.48 2.30 30.02
C THR A 92 0.20 0.88 30.51
N THR A 93 -0.46 0.06 29.70
CA THR A 93 -0.85 -1.31 30.08
C THR A 93 0.35 -2.23 30.26
N SER A 94 1.32 -2.19 29.33
CA SER A 94 2.52 -3.03 29.39
C SER A 94 3.36 -2.71 30.62
N THR A 95 3.47 -1.44 31.01
CA THR A 95 4.23 -1.01 32.18
C THR A 95 3.58 -1.51 33.47
N ARG A 96 2.24 -1.48 33.55
CA ARG A 96 1.50 -2.03 34.69
C ARG A 96 1.68 -3.54 34.79
N ILE A 97 1.47 -4.27 33.70
CA ILE A 97 1.55 -5.74 33.69
C ILE A 97 2.98 -6.21 33.98
N SER A 98 4.00 -5.65 33.32
CA SER A 98 5.39 -6.01 33.58
C SER A 98 5.78 -5.80 35.05
N ARG A 99 5.29 -4.72 35.68
CA ARG A 99 5.53 -4.47 37.11
C ARG A 99 4.80 -5.48 38.00
N ASP A 100 3.53 -5.74 37.72
CA ASP A 100 2.66 -6.54 38.59
C ASP A 100 2.98 -8.06 38.48
N PHE A 101 3.42 -8.52 37.30
CA PHE A 101 3.68 -9.94 37.00
C PHE A 101 5.17 -10.27 36.77
N ARG A 102 6.07 -9.28 36.84
CA ARG A 102 7.52 -9.45 36.61
C ARG A 102 7.90 -10.06 35.24
N VAL A 103 7.05 -9.87 34.23
CA VAL A 103 7.33 -10.27 32.84
C VAL A 103 8.25 -9.25 32.16
N ASP A 104 9.14 -9.72 31.29
CA ASP A 104 10.00 -8.83 30.51
C ASP A 104 9.17 -7.84 29.69
N ARG A 105 9.57 -6.58 29.78
CA ARG A 105 8.82 -5.48 29.19
C ARG A 105 8.99 -5.44 27.68
N GLU A 106 10.14 -5.82 27.15
CA GLU A 106 10.40 -5.78 25.70
C GLU A 106 9.65 -6.92 24.98
N GLU A 107 9.66 -8.12 25.56
CA GLU A 107 8.88 -9.27 25.09
C GLU A 107 7.37 -8.95 25.10
N LEU A 108 6.85 -8.44 26.22
CA LEU A 108 5.45 -8.06 26.36
C LEU A 108 5.04 -7.04 25.29
N ARG A 109 5.85 -5.99 25.09
CA ARG A 109 5.56 -4.94 24.10
C ARG A 109 5.59 -5.48 22.67
N SER A 110 6.52 -6.39 22.37
CA SER A 110 6.62 -7.04 21.06
C SER A 110 5.42 -7.93 20.77
N ALA A 111 5.00 -8.75 21.74
CA ALA A 111 3.81 -9.59 21.63
C ALA A 111 2.53 -8.75 21.39
N MET A 112 2.37 -7.64 22.13
CA MET A 112 1.23 -6.74 21.94
C MET A 112 1.15 -6.18 20.51
N VAL A 113 2.29 -5.78 19.92
CA VAL A 113 2.34 -5.26 18.55
C VAL A 113 2.08 -6.36 17.53
N ALA A 114 2.71 -7.52 17.70
CA ALA A 114 2.54 -8.68 16.82
C ALA A 114 1.07 -9.10 16.77
N THR A 115 0.42 -9.32 17.91
CA THR A 115 -1.00 -9.68 17.97
C THR A 115 -1.91 -8.59 17.42
N ALA A 116 -1.59 -7.32 17.63
CA ALA A 116 -2.35 -6.23 17.00
C ALA A 116 -2.26 -6.27 15.46
N LEU A 117 -1.10 -6.60 14.90
CA LEU A 117 -0.88 -6.73 13.46
C LEU A 117 -1.53 -7.99 12.87
N GLU A 118 -1.56 -9.09 13.60
CA GLU A 118 -2.31 -10.30 13.22
C GLU A 118 -3.80 -9.97 13.10
N VAL A 119 -4.38 -9.32 14.12
CA VAL A 119 -5.79 -8.89 14.07
C VAL A 119 -6.03 -7.88 12.95
N TRP A 120 -5.09 -6.99 12.67
CA TRP A 120 -5.20 -6.09 11.52
C TRP A 120 -5.37 -6.88 10.22
N ALA A 121 -4.51 -7.86 9.96
CA ALA A 121 -4.57 -8.72 8.78
C ALA A 121 -5.90 -9.50 8.71
N ASP A 122 -6.32 -10.12 9.82
CA ASP A 122 -7.56 -10.89 9.90
C ASP A 122 -8.81 -10.05 9.66
N THR A 123 -8.77 -8.76 10.02
CA THR A 123 -9.92 -7.87 9.85
C THR A 123 -10.03 -7.32 8.42
N ALA A 124 -9.02 -7.49 7.56
CA ALA A 124 -9.00 -6.94 6.20
C ALA A 124 -10.26 -7.34 5.40
N ALA A 125 -10.79 -8.54 5.64
CA ALA A 125 -12.04 -9.02 5.07
C ALA A 125 -13.22 -8.87 6.05
N GLY A 126 -14.32 -8.25 5.60
CA GLY A 126 -15.63 -8.34 6.27
C GLY A 126 -15.81 -7.57 7.57
N VAL A 127 -14.80 -6.86 8.07
CA VAL A 127 -14.90 -6.05 9.29
C VAL A 127 -14.96 -4.56 8.93
N PRO A 128 -16.00 -3.82 9.35
CA PRO A 128 -16.08 -2.38 9.14
C PRO A 128 -14.91 -1.65 9.82
N PRO A 129 -14.28 -0.64 9.17
CA PRO A 129 -13.13 0.09 9.71
C PRO A 129 -13.30 0.60 11.15
N ARG A 130 -14.50 1.06 11.50
CA ARG A 130 -14.87 1.54 12.85
C ARG A 130 -14.62 0.54 13.99
N HIS A 131 -14.54 -0.77 13.72
CA HIS A 131 -14.34 -1.79 14.75
C HIS A 131 -12.91 -2.31 14.86
N VAL A 132 -12.04 -1.97 13.90
CA VAL A 132 -10.71 -2.59 13.77
C VAL A 132 -9.80 -2.21 14.93
N ARG A 133 -9.69 -0.92 15.24
CA ARG A 133 -8.85 -0.43 16.35
C ARG A 133 -9.21 -1.12 17.66
N ASP A 134 -10.49 -1.17 18.01
CA ASP A 134 -10.93 -1.72 19.29
C ASP A 134 -10.63 -3.23 19.38
N ARG A 135 -10.69 -3.97 18.25
CA ARG A 135 -10.25 -5.37 18.19
C ARG A 135 -8.74 -5.52 18.34
N MET A 136 -7.95 -4.71 17.65
CA MET A 136 -6.49 -4.71 17.79
C MET A 136 -6.07 -4.44 19.23
N VAL A 137 -6.66 -3.41 19.86
CA VAL A 137 -6.34 -3.05 21.25
C VAL A 137 -6.76 -4.13 22.23
N LYS A 138 -7.96 -4.70 22.05
CA LYS A 138 -8.45 -5.78 22.90
C LYS A 138 -7.52 -6.99 22.82
N ALA A 139 -7.19 -7.47 21.63
CA ALA A 139 -6.33 -8.64 21.46
C ALA A 139 -4.92 -8.42 22.03
N ALA A 140 -4.34 -7.23 21.82
CA ALA A 140 -3.07 -6.85 22.42
C ALA A 140 -3.12 -6.84 23.97
N PHE A 141 -4.24 -6.40 24.56
CA PHE A 141 -4.40 -6.48 26.01
C PHE A 141 -4.58 -7.91 26.50
N ASP A 142 -5.36 -8.72 25.78
CA ASP A 142 -5.61 -10.12 26.11
C ASP A 142 -4.29 -10.92 26.12
N VAL A 143 -3.44 -10.78 25.08
CA VAL A 143 -2.12 -11.45 25.05
C VAL A 143 -1.20 -10.96 26.17
N ALA A 144 -1.23 -9.66 26.49
CA ALA A 144 -0.42 -9.12 27.57
C ALA A 144 -0.80 -9.70 28.94
N TRP A 145 -2.10 -9.87 29.20
CA TRP A 145 -2.60 -10.52 30.41
C TRP A 145 -2.28 -12.02 30.43
N GLN A 146 -2.38 -12.70 29.29
CA GLN A 146 -1.98 -14.11 29.20
C GLN A 146 -0.51 -14.30 29.54
N LEU A 147 0.39 -13.50 28.97
CA LEU A 147 1.82 -13.54 29.29
C LEU A 147 2.08 -13.21 30.76
N GLY A 148 1.42 -12.19 31.32
CA GLY A 148 1.48 -11.86 32.74
C GLY A 148 1.11 -13.04 33.65
N ASN A 149 0.05 -13.76 33.30
CA ASN A 149 -0.42 -14.90 34.08
C ASN A 149 0.39 -16.19 33.86
N SER A 150 1.32 -16.22 32.90
CA SER A 150 1.99 -17.44 32.44
C SER A 150 3.45 -17.60 32.90
N SER A 151 3.94 -16.85 33.91
CA SER A 151 5.33 -17.03 34.39
C SER A 151 5.68 -18.49 34.74
N PRO A 152 6.91 -18.95 34.43
CA PRO A 152 7.09 -20.05 33.50
C PRO A 152 7.45 -21.38 34.16
N SER A 153 6.83 -22.46 33.67
CA SER A 153 7.46 -23.79 33.63
C SER A 153 8.42 -23.78 32.43
N GLU A 154 9.72 -23.65 32.70
CA GLU A 154 10.78 -23.87 31.71
C GLU A 154 10.65 -25.25 31.07
N TYR A 155 10.86 -25.35 29.75
CA TYR A 155 11.47 -26.50 29.08
C TYR A 155 11.83 -26.13 27.61
N PRO A 156 12.77 -26.85 26.98
CA PRO A 156 13.98 -26.26 26.42
C PRO A 156 13.97 -26.15 24.89
N THR A 157 14.90 -25.33 24.42
CA THR A 157 15.30 -25.10 23.03
C THR A 157 15.78 -26.37 22.35
N ASP A 158 15.35 -26.59 21.11
CA ASP A 158 16.08 -27.40 20.15
C ASP A 158 16.19 -26.63 18.82
N ASP A 159 17.44 -26.57 18.34
CA ASP A 159 17.94 -25.83 17.19
C ASP A 159 17.72 -26.56 15.85
N VAL A 160 18.26 -25.96 14.77
CA VAL A 160 18.77 -26.57 13.51
C VAL A 160 17.75 -26.55 12.34
N GLU A 161 17.99 -26.05 11.11
CA GLU A 161 19.16 -25.53 10.38
C GLU A 161 18.71 -24.70 9.16
N ILE A 162 19.62 -23.85 8.67
CA ILE A 162 19.59 -23.10 7.40
C ILE A 162 20.20 -23.97 6.29
N TYR A 163 19.60 -23.98 5.09
CA TYR A 163 20.23 -24.54 3.88
C TYR A 163 20.28 -23.50 2.76
N ASP A 164 21.49 -23.20 2.31
CA ASP A 164 21.83 -22.48 1.07
C ASP A 164 22.52 -23.46 0.09
N GLY A 165 22.36 -23.25 -1.22
CA GLY A 165 23.14 -23.92 -2.27
C GLY A 165 22.90 -23.36 -3.69
N PRO A 166 23.87 -23.44 -4.62
CA PRO A 166 24.20 -22.31 -5.52
C PRO A 166 24.08 -22.53 -7.05
N ASP A 167 24.18 -21.37 -7.75
CA ASP A 167 24.54 -21.01 -9.15
C ASP A 167 25.14 -22.07 -10.10
N ILE A 168 24.78 -22.00 -11.41
CA ILE A 168 25.73 -22.06 -12.55
C ILE A 168 25.19 -21.26 -13.76
N SER A 169 26.03 -20.36 -14.30
CA SER A 169 25.87 -19.64 -15.57
C SER A 169 26.75 -20.24 -16.69
N GLY A 170 26.42 -19.99 -17.97
CA GLY A 170 27.27 -20.30 -19.12
C GLY A 170 26.85 -19.61 -20.44
N PRO A 171 27.77 -19.33 -21.40
CA PRO A 171 27.68 -18.16 -22.29
C PRO A 171 27.68 -18.43 -23.81
N ARG A 172 27.25 -17.43 -24.63
CA ARG A 172 27.90 -16.85 -25.85
C ARG A 172 26.94 -16.50 -27.03
N THR A 173 26.94 -15.20 -27.41
CA THR A 173 27.05 -14.52 -28.75
C THR A 173 26.23 -15.01 -29.96
N SER A 174 25.72 -14.24 -30.94
CA SER A 174 25.74 -12.81 -31.35
C SER A 174 24.83 -12.62 -32.61
N LEU A 175 24.08 -11.49 -32.73
CA LEU A 175 23.58 -10.77 -33.93
C LEU A 175 22.73 -11.57 -34.99
N LYS A 176 21.62 -11.12 -35.61
CA LYS A 176 21.17 -9.80 -36.12
C LYS A 176 19.69 -9.87 -36.64
N ALA A 177 18.96 -8.76 -36.53
CA ALA A 177 17.84 -8.22 -37.38
C ALA A 177 16.49 -8.97 -37.63
N ALA A 178 15.44 -8.35 -37.07
CA ALA A 178 14.16 -7.90 -37.66
C ALA A 178 13.08 -8.87 -38.21
N SER A 179 11.86 -8.63 -37.69
CA SER A 179 10.53 -8.81 -38.30
C SER A 179 10.11 -10.20 -38.75
N VAL A 180 9.78 -11.08 -37.80
CA VAL A 180 8.65 -12.04 -37.84
C VAL A 180 8.41 -12.45 -36.38
N ILE A 181 7.16 -12.40 -35.89
CA ILE A 181 6.81 -12.94 -34.56
C ILE A 181 7.04 -14.45 -34.60
N ASP A 182 8.15 -14.90 -34.03
CA ASP A 182 8.43 -16.32 -33.84
C ASP A 182 7.64 -16.82 -32.63
N LEU A 183 6.74 -17.77 -32.87
CA LEU A 183 5.87 -18.40 -31.86
C LEU A 183 6.67 -19.09 -30.74
N ASN A 184 7.96 -19.35 -30.94
CA ASN A 184 8.84 -19.91 -29.92
C ASN A 184 9.22 -18.91 -28.80
N PHE A 185 9.07 -17.59 -29.02
CA PHE A 185 9.34 -16.54 -28.02
C PHE A 185 8.16 -16.24 -27.09
N MET A 186 6.97 -16.81 -27.32
CA MET A 186 5.80 -16.61 -26.44
C MET A 186 5.97 -17.17 -25.02
N ARG A 187 7.02 -17.97 -24.77
CA ARG A 187 7.38 -18.47 -23.44
C ARG A 187 8.34 -17.54 -22.68
N ASP A 188 8.82 -16.49 -23.33
CA ASP A 188 9.69 -15.49 -22.73
C ASP A 188 8.84 -14.40 -22.05
N ALA A 189 8.96 -14.30 -20.73
CA ALA A 189 8.24 -13.30 -19.94
C ALA A 189 8.57 -11.87 -20.40
N ASP A 190 9.81 -11.64 -20.87
CA ASP A 190 10.26 -10.33 -21.32
C ASP A 190 9.54 -9.88 -22.60
N PHE A 191 9.31 -10.81 -23.52
CA PHE A 191 8.59 -10.53 -24.76
C PHE A 191 7.11 -10.22 -24.51
N VAL A 192 6.49 -10.90 -23.55
CA VAL A 192 5.10 -10.64 -23.15
C VAL A 192 4.96 -9.25 -22.52
N GLU A 193 5.93 -8.83 -21.70
CA GLU A 193 5.95 -7.50 -21.13
C GLU A 193 6.20 -6.41 -22.18
N GLN A 194 7.10 -6.64 -23.13
CA GLN A 194 7.33 -5.73 -24.25
C GLN A 194 6.06 -5.53 -25.08
N ILE A 195 5.43 -6.63 -25.54
CA ILE A 195 4.17 -6.55 -26.31
C ILE A 195 3.10 -5.80 -25.52
N ARG A 196 3.04 -6.00 -24.20
CA ARG A 196 2.09 -5.29 -23.34
C ARG A 196 2.37 -3.78 -23.35
N GLY A 197 3.62 -3.36 -23.18
CA GLY A 197 4.00 -1.96 -23.23
C GLY A 197 3.72 -1.33 -24.59
N GLU A 198 4.09 -1.99 -25.68
CA GLU A 198 3.83 -1.50 -27.04
C GLU A 198 2.32 -1.36 -27.33
N ARG A 199 1.51 -2.36 -26.95
CA ARG A 199 0.05 -2.28 -27.08
C ARG A 199 -0.54 -1.14 -26.27
N PHE A 200 0.01 -0.90 -25.08
CA PHE A 200 -0.42 0.19 -24.21
C PHE A 200 -0.13 1.54 -24.85
N GLY A 201 1.09 1.75 -25.37
CA GLY A 201 1.46 2.95 -26.12
C GLY A 201 0.60 3.19 -27.35
N ALA A 202 0.41 2.16 -28.18
CA ALA A 202 -0.44 2.21 -29.36
C ALA A 202 -1.88 2.60 -29.02
N LEU A 203 -2.41 2.10 -27.90
CA LEU A 203 -3.75 2.44 -27.41
C LEU A 203 -3.84 3.93 -27.04
N PHE A 204 -2.90 4.46 -26.26
CA PHE A 204 -2.91 5.86 -25.86
C PHE A 204 -2.74 6.82 -27.04
N GLU A 205 -1.94 6.45 -28.05
CA GLU A 205 -1.82 7.21 -29.29
C GLU A 205 -3.15 7.24 -30.04
N ARG A 206 -3.79 6.07 -30.24
CA ARG A 206 -5.09 5.97 -30.93
C ARG A 206 -6.22 6.70 -30.20
N LEU A 207 -6.15 6.80 -28.88
CA LEU A 207 -7.10 7.57 -28.07
C LEU A 207 -6.76 9.07 -27.99
N GLY A 208 -5.64 9.52 -28.58
CA GLY A 208 -5.24 10.94 -28.54
C GLY A 208 -4.79 11.41 -27.16
N HIS A 209 -4.32 10.50 -26.31
CA HIS A 209 -3.92 10.76 -24.92
C HIS A 209 -2.40 10.59 -24.69
N PHE A 210 -1.65 10.29 -25.74
CA PHE A 210 -0.22 9.99 -25.62
C PHE A 210 0.61 11.19 -25.14
N ASP A 211 0.19 12.43 -25.41
CA ASP A 211 0.89 13.62 -24.92
C ASP A 211 0.94 13.70 -23.37
N ALA A 212 -0.14 13.29 -22.69
CA ALA A 212 -0.17 13.24 -21.23
C ALA A 212 0.75 12.13 -20.69
N VAL A 213 0.77 10.98 -21.37
CA VAL A 213 1.67 9.85 -21.03
C VAL A 213 3.14 10.26 -21.22
N ARG A 214 3.46 10.98 -22.30
CA ARG A 214 4.80 11.49 -22.55
C ARG A 214 5.26 12.49 -21.48
N PHE A 215 4.39 13.42 -21.06
CA PHE A 215 4.70 14.33 -19.95
C PHE A 215 5.04 13.55 -18.67
N PHE A 216 4.23 12.53 -18.33
CA PHE A 216 4.49 11.66 -17.19
C PHE A 216 5.83 10.89 -17.32
N HIS A 217 6.19 10.43 -18.52
CA HIS A 217 7.49 9.79 -18.78
C HIS A 217 8.67 10.75 -18.54
N GLU A 218 8.53 12.01 -18.93
CA GLU A 218 9.53 13.05 -18.65
C GLU A 218 9.70 13.29 -17.14
N GLU A 219 8.61 13.25 -16.36
CA GLU A 219 8.68 13.34 -14.90
C GLU A 219 9.44 12.16 -14.27
N ILE A 220 9.16 10.93 -14.74
CA ILE A 220 9.90 9.74 -14.30
C ILE A 220 11.40 9.87 -14.62
N ARG A 221 11.74 10.26 -15.85
CA ARG A 221 13.13 10.47 -16.27
C ARG A 221 13.83 11.57 -15.47
N ALA A 222 13.09 12.61 -15.07
CA ALA A 222 13.58 13.68 -14.21
C ALA A 222 13.67 13.29 -12.72
N GLY A 223 13.31 12.06 -12.35
CA GLY A 223 13.31 11.57 -10.97
C GLY A 223 12.19 12.14 -10.11
N ARG A 224 11.19 12.78 -10.71
CA ARG A 224 10.01 13.33 -10.05
C ARG A 224 8.85 12.33 -10.11
N ARG A 225 9.01 11.16 -9.48
CA ARG A 225 7.90 10.20 -9.35
C ARG A 225 6.84 10.78 -8.40
N LEU A 226 5.67 11.14 -8.92
CA LEU A 226 4.47 11.34 -8.11
C LEU A 226 3.94 9.95 -7.72
N GLY A 227 4.13 9.54 -6.48
CA GLY A 227 3.58 8.29 -5.93
C GLY A 227 4.55 7.50 -5.03
N SER A 228 4.02 7.01 -3.91
CA SER A 228 4.70 6.14 -2.95
C SER A 228 4.78 4.71 -3.50
N VAL A 229 5.62 4.48 -4.51
CA VAL A 229 5.99 3.12 -4.90
C VAL A 229 7.35 2.84 -4.28
N SER A 230 7.32 2.03 -3.22
CA SER A 230 8.51 1.43 -2.64
C SER A 230 9.34 0.81 -3.77
N LYS A 231 10.66 1.04 -3.74
CA LYS A 231 11.63 0.42 -4.65
C LYS A 231 11.66 -1.09 -4.38
N SER A 232 10.62 -1.84 -4.74
CA SER A 232 10.75 -3.27 -4.96
C SER A 232 11.70 -3.39 -6.14
N LYS A 233 12.92 -3.91 -5.86
CA LYS A 233 13.92 -4.22 -6.88
C LYS A 233 13.22 -4.96 -8.01
N ALA A 234 13.08 -4.32 -9.17
CA ALA A 234 12.85 -5.06 -10.39
C ALA A 234 13.93 -6.14 -10.43
N SER A 235 13.51 -7.40 -10.55
CA SER A 235 14.41 -8.54 -10.68
C SER A 235 15.50 -8.17 -11.66
N GLY A 236 16.75 -8.23 -11.21
CA GLY A 236 17.93 -7.78 -11.93
C GLY A 236 18.25 -8.64 -13.14
N LEU A 237 17.37 -8.64 -14.14
CA LEU A 237 17.60 -9.22 -15.45
C LEU A 237 17.68 -8.08 -16.45
N HIS A 238 18.91 -7.88 -16.93
CA HIS A 238 19.24 -6.89 -17.95
C HIS A 238 18.46 -7.22 -19.24
N ARG A 239 17.40 -6.45 -19.53
CA ARG A 239 16.92 -6.34 -20.90
C ARG A 239 17.91 -5.50 -21.69
N TYR A 240 18.56 -6.12 -22.67
CA TYR A 240 19.61 -5.47 -23.49
C TYR A 240 19.14 -4.27 -24.31
N TRP A 241 17.83 -4.00 -24.37
CA TRP A 241 17.19 -2.99 -25.22
C TRP A 241 16.41 -1.92 -24.45
N ILE A 242 16.28 -2.05 -23.12
CA ILE A 242 15.70 -0.99 -22.29
C ILE A 242 16.84 -0.05 -21.88
N SER A 243 16.67 1.23 -22.19
CA SER A 243 17.65 2.28 -21.95
C SER A 243 17.97 2.44 -20.46
N ASN A 244 16.99 2.21 -19.59
CA ASN A 244 17.17 2.14 -18.14
C ASN A 244 16.09 1.26 -17.49
N PRO A 245 16.45 0.14 -16.83
CA PRO A 245 15.48 -0.77 -16.20
C PRO A 245 14.71 -0.15 -15.01
N ASN A 246 15.09 1.06 -14.56
CA ASN A 246 14.36 1.81 -13.54
C ASN A 246 13.26 2.73 -14.12
N HIS A 247 13.13 2.82 -15.44
CA HIS A 247 12.11 3.61 -16.14
C HIS A 247 10.87 2.75 -16.43
N TYR A 248 10.20 2.34 -15.36
CA TYR A 248 8.92 1.64 -15.41
C TYR A 248 7.92 2.27 -14.46
N TYR A 249 6.64 2.04 -14.71
CA TYR A 249 5.53 2.42 -13.85
C TYR A 249 4.44 1.34 -13.88
N TYR A 250 3.57 1.34 -12.89
CA TYR A 250 2.36 0.52 -12.87
C TYR A 250 1.28 1.19 -13.71
N ALA A 251 0.44 0.43 -14.40
CA ALA A 251 -0.67 0.98 -15.17
C ALA A 251 -1.58 1.90 -14.33
N SER A 252 -1.72 1.62 -13.03
CA SER A 252 -2.44 2.48 -12.08
C SER A 252 -1.85 3.88 -11.93
N ASP A 253 -0.54 4.06 -12.15
CA ASP A 253 0.17 5.33 -11.95
C ASP A 253 -0.23 6.39 -12.97
N LEU A 254 -0.86 6.00 -14.09
CA LEU A 254 -1.43 6.93 -15.07
C LEU A 254 -2.81 7.47 -14.69
N TYR A 255 -3.43 6.90 -13.66
CA TYR A 255 -4.74 7.34 -13.17
C TYR A 255 -4.56 8.10 -11.84
N PRO A 256 -5.52 8.96 -11.47
CA PRO A 256 -5.54 9.53 -10.14
C PRO A 256 -5.55 8.42 -9.08
N SER A 257 -4.77 8.55 -8.00
CA SER A 257 -4.74 7.56 -6.91
C SER A 257 -6.14 7.31 -6.32
N TYR A 258 -6.97 8.37 -6.26
CA TYR A 258 -8.32 8.33 -5.70
C TYR A 258 -9.36 9.04 -6.59
N ILE A 259 -10.53 8.43 -6.71
CA ILE A 259 -11.73 9.03 -7.33
C ILE A 259 -12.88 9.15 -6.34
N GLY A 260 -13.89 9.94 -6.69
CA GLY A 260 -15.11 10.06 -5.90
C GLY A 260 -15.97 8.80 -5.95
N LEU A 261 -16.82 8.64 -4.93
CA LEU A 261 -17.75 7.50 -4.87
C LEU A 261 -18.74 7.45 -6.03
N ARG A 262 -19.12 8.61 -6.59
CA ARG A 262 -20.04 8.67 -7.72
C ARG A 262 -19.43 8.02 -8.95
N GLU A 263 -18.19 8.37 -9.26
CA GLU A 263 -17.40 7.84 -10.36
C GLU A 263 -17.16 6.34 -10.15
N ALA A 264 -16.73 5.95 -8.95
CA ALA A 264 -16.54 4.54 -8.61
C ALA A 264 -17.84 3.72 -8.75
N ALA A 265 -18.98 4.24 -8.26
CA ALA A 265 -20.27 3.57 -8.39
C ALA A 265 -20.68 3.41 -9.86
N SER A 266 -20.41 4.42 -10.70
CA SER A 266 -20.62 4.36 -12.15
C SER A 266 -19.81 3.23 -12.80
N VAL A 267 -18.51 3.13 -12.47
CA VAL A 267 -17.65 2.04 -12.95
C VAL A 267 -18.16 0.68 -12.46
N MET A 268 -18.65 0.59 -11.23
CA MET A 268 -19.24 -0.62 -10.66
C MET A 268 -20.60 -0.98 -11.27
N GLY A 269 -21.24 -0.09 -12.03
CA GLY A 269 -22.56 -0.32 -12.60
C GLY A 269 -23.71 -0.21 -11.59
N ILE A 270 -23.52 0.54 -10.49
CA ILE A 270 -24.52 0.73 -9.43
C ILE A 270 -24.81 2.22 -9.20
N ALA A 271 -25.97 2.52 -8.62
CA ALA A 271 -26.28 3.88 -8.18
C ALA A 271 -25.41 4.28 -6.96
N GLU A 272 -25.02 5.56 -6.87
CA GLU A 272 -24.24 6.09 -5.74
C GLU A 272 -24.94 5.83 -4.39
N SER A 273 -26.28 5.90 -4.35
CA SER A 273 -27.07 5.59 -3.15
C SER A 273 -26.94 4.12 -2.72
N ALA A 274 -26.84 3.19 -3.66
CA ALA A 274 -26.60 1.77 -3.38
C ALA A 274 -25.17 1.56 -2.85
N ALA A 275 -24.18 2.23 -3.44
CA ALA A 275 -22.81 2.20 -2.96
C ALA A 275 -22.70 2.72 -1.51
N ARG A 276 -23.37 3.84 -1.18
CA ARG A 276 -23.45 4.38 0.19
C ARG A 276 -24.07 3.40 1.19
N ARG A 277 -25.12 2.66 0.78
CA ARG A 277 -25.74 1.62 1.62
C ARG A 277 -24.76 0.48 1.92
N LEU A 278 -24.06 -0.01 0.90
CA LEU A 278 -23.04 -1.06 1.05
C LEU A 278 -21.90 -0.62 1.97
N ILE A 279 -21.41 0.62 1.83
CA ILE A 279 -20.38 1.18 2.72
C ILE A 279 -20.89 1.21 4.16
N SER A 280 -22.10 1.70 4.39
CA SER A 280 -22.69 1.81 5.74
C SER A 280 -22.86 0.44 6.40
N ALA A 281 -23.22 -0.57 5.60
CA ALA A 281 -23.35 -1.97 6.01
C ALA A 281 -22.00 -2.70 6.14
N GLY A 282 -20.88 -2.10 5.72
CA GLY A 282 -19.57 -2.76 5.69
C GLY A 282 -19.45 -3.87 4.64
N GLN A 283 -20.31 -3.84 3.62
CA GLN A 283 -20.40 -4.84 2.54
C GLN A 283 -19.85 -4.32 1.21
N PHE A 284 -19.21 -3.14 1.22
CA PHE A 284 -18.56 -2.62 0.03
C PHE A 284 -17.32 -3.47 -0.29
N PRO A 285 -17.07 -3.81 -1.57
CA PRO A 285 -16.10 -4.86 -1.92
C PRO A 285 -14.63 -4.51 -1.66
N PHE A 286 -14.32 -3.24 -1.43
CA PHE A 286 -12.97 -2.79 -1.09
C PHE A 286 -13.01 -1.60 -0.11
N PRO A 287 -11.90 -1.25 0.55
CA PRO A 287 -11.86 -0.13 1.49
C PRO A 287 -12.21 1.21 0.83
N VAL A 288 -12.87 2.10 1.58
CA VAL A 288 -13.27 3.44 1.11
C VAL A 288 -12.86 4.47 2.15
N ALA A 289 -12.07 5.46 1.75
CA ALA A 289 -11.70 6.56 2.62
C ALA A 289 -12.82 7.60 2.67
N ARG A 290 -13.07 8.19 3.84
CA ARG A 290 -14.05 9.26 3.98
C ARG A 290 -13.35 10.62 3.98
N ALA A 291 -13.61 11.44 2.96
CA ALA A 291 -13.12 12.82 2.86
C ALA A 291 -14.27 13.79 3.18
N GLY A 292 -14.40 14.23 4.43
CA GLY A 292 -15.49 15.12 4.87
C GLY A 292 -16.90 14.51 4.72
N ARG A 293 -17.71 15.09 3.82
CA ARG A 293 -19.08 14.59 3.49
C ARG A 293 -19.09 13.62 2.30
N SER A 294 -17.95 13.45 1.64
CA SER A 294 -17.74 12.58 0.48
C SER A 294 -16.92 11.35 0.84
N TYR A 295 -16.93 10.39 -0.08
CA TYR A 295 -16.14 9.17 -0.02
C TYR A 295 -15.16 9.16 -1.19
N ARG A 296 -13.96 8.66 -0.93
CA ARG A 296 -12.86 8.49 -1.87
C ARG A 296 -12.55 7.00 -2.01
N VAL A 297 -12.38 6.56 -3.24
CA VAL A 297 -12.12 5.18 -3.64
C VAL A 297 -10.77 5.13 -4.34
N SER A 298 -9.89 4.21 -3.91
CA SER A 298 -8.63 3.96 -4.62
C SER A 298 -8.91 3.40 -6.00
N VAL A 299 -8.29 3.99 -7.03
CA VAL A 299 -8.42 3.49 -8.40
C VAL A 299 -7.80 2.11 -8.54
N ARG A 300 -6.69 1.84 -7.84
CA ARG A 300 -6.04 0.53 -7.82
C ARG A 300 -6.96 -0.56 -7.26
N ALA A 301 -7.65 -0.27 -6.16
CA ALA A 301 -8.64 -1.19 -5.58
C ALA A 301 -9.83 -1.43 -6.54
N LEU A 302 -10.26 -0.39 -7.27
CA LEU A 302 -11.32 -0.50 -8.26
C LEU A 302 -10.89 -1.29 -9.50
N MET A 303 -9.65 -1.13 -9.97
CA MET A 303 -9.06 -1.92 -11.04
C MET A 303 -9.02 -3.40 -10.65
N HIS A 304 -8.53 -3.70 -9.45
CA HIS A 304 -8.52 -5.08 -8.92
C HIS A 304 -9.94 -5.66 -8.85
N PHE A 305 -10.93 -4.89 -8.37
CA PHE A 305 -12.33 -5.33 -8.35
C PHE A 305 -12.92 -5.61 -9.75
N LYS A 306 -12.39 -4.96 -10.79
CA LYS A 306 -12.80 -5.15 -12.19
C LYS A 306 -11.94 -6.18 -12.93
N ASP A 307 -11.09 -6.91 -12.23
CA ASP A 307 -10.12 -7.84 -12.81
C ASP A 307 -9.22 -7.17 -13.87
N ILE A 308 -8.96 -5.86 -13.70
CA ILE A 308 -8.03 -5.10 -14.55
C ILE A 308 -6.64 -5.24 -13.92
N PRO A 309 -5.70 -5.91 -14.60
CA PRO A 309 -4.36 -6.13 -14.05
C PRO A 309 -3.59 -4.81 -13.97
N ASP A 310 -2.98 -4.57 -12.82
CA ASP A 310 -2.07 -3.45 -12.62
C ASP A 310 -0.66 -3.83 -13.08
N ALA A 311 -0.47 -3.84 -14.40
CA ALA A 311 0.75 -4.30 -15.03
C ALA A 311 1.91 -3.30 -14.86
N ILE A 312 3.12 -3.85 -14.68
CA ILE A 312 4.34 -3.09 -14.89
C ILE A 312 4.50 -2.82 -16.38
N VAL A 313 4.85 -1.57 -16.71
CA VAL A 313 5.06 -1.12 -18.07
C VAL A 313 6.34 -0.27 -18.14
N TYR A 314 7.20 -0.55 -19.12
CA TYR A 314 8.42 0.20 -19.37
C TYR A 314 8.18 1.35 -20.34
N ILE A 315 8.82 2.49 -20.07
CA ILE A 315 8.65 3.71 -20.87
C ILE A 315 9.00 3.46 -22.34
N ASP A 316 10.13 2.82 -22.60
CA ASP A 316 10.64 2.61 -23.96
C ASP A 316 9.66 1.76 -24.81
N ASP A 317 9.06 0.71 -24.22
CA ASP A 317 8.08 -0.14 -24.90
C ASP A 317 6.82 0.66 -25.27
N VAL A 318 6.37 1.54 -24.37
CA VAL A 318 5.19 2.39 -24.59
C VAL A 318 5.44 3.43 -25.67
N GLU A 319 6.61 4.05 -25.68
CA GLU A 319 6.99 5.00 -26.73
C GLU A 319 7.12 4.31 -28.09
N ASN A 320 7.73 3.12 -28.14
CA ASN A 320 7.82 2.32 -29.37
C ASN A 320 6.44 1.98 -29.92
N GLY A 321 5.52 1.53 -29.06
CA GLY A 321 4.15 1.22 -29.46
C GLY A 321 3.37 2.41 -30.02
N ALA A 322 3.53 3.57 -29.41
CA ALA A 322 2.89 4.80 -29.88
C ALA A 322 3.45 5.28 -31.23
N LEU A 323 4.77 5.20 -31.41
CA LEU A 323 5.42 5.51 -32.69
C LEU A 323 4.88 4.61 -33.81
N HIS A 324 4.81 3.29 -33.57
CA HIS A 324 4.24 2.35 -34.54
C HIS A 324 2.79 2.68 -34.90
N ALA A 325 1.95 3.00 -33.91
CA ALA A 325 0.55 3.35 -34.17
C ALA A 325 0.38 4.68 -34.93
N ARG A 326 1.31 5.61 -34.77
CA ARG A 326 1.35 6.88 -35.50
C ARG A 326 1.77 6.69 -36.95
N ASP A 327 2.78 5.85 -37.20
CA ASP A 327 3.26 5.53 -38.55
C ASP A 327 2.21 4.76 -39.37
N ASP A 328 1.39 3.92 -38.72
CA ASP A 328 0.25 3.23 -39.36
C ASP A 328 -0.91 4.18 -39.75
N ALA A 329 -0.96 5.39 -39.17
CA ALA A 329 -2.04 6.35 -39.37
C ALA A 329 -1.69 7.47 -40.37
N ALA A 330 -0.44 7.57 -40.81
CA ALA A 330 0.09 8.55 -41.76
C ALA A 330 0.08 8.00 -43.20
#